data_AF-A0A6B0WGV3-F1
#
_entry.id   AF-A0A6B0WGV3-F1
#
_cell.length_a   1.000
_cell.length_b   1.000
_cell.length_c   1.000
_cell.angle_alpha   90.00
_cell.angle_beta   90.00
_cell.angle_gamma   90.00
#
_symmetry.space_group_name_H-M   'P 1'
#
loop_
_entity.id
_entity.type
_entity.pdbx_description
1 polymer ?
#
loop_
_entity_poly.entity_id
_entity_poly.type
_entity_poly.pdbx_seq_one_letter_code
_entity_poly.pdbx_strand_id
1 'polypeptide(L)'
;MWRTSTIARPGEPGGDTWGDLPLTFRAGADSWIPGSYDPETNLTYWSTSQAKPWARVSRKTDGDALYTNSVLALDPATGELAWYFQFVPGETHDLDDVFESVLIDHRGRRSLFKMGKHGILWELDRATGAFVAAHDLGYQNVLDVDPQTGEVTYRPEMIPVAGVELDFCPDFGGVRNWRASAYHPETQALYIPIHPTCVTGMFTELEQVEGNDYYADRGWFSRGSRVHPDSGEHAGHLIAMDIDSGEIVWRHSTA
;
A
#
# COMPACT_ATOMS: atom_id res chain seq x y z
N MET A 1 -18.12 13.12 -18.72
CA MET A 1 -17.66 11.85 -18.13
C MET A 1 -16.22 11.67 -18.57
N TRP A 2 -15.29 11.56 -17.63
CA TRP A 2 -13.86 11.37 -17.88
C TRP A 2 -13.43 9.96 -17.47
N ARG A 3 -12.22 9.57 -17.88
CA ARG A 3 -11.58 8.32 -17.50
C ARG A 3 -10.09 8.55 -17.32
N THR A 4 -9.55 8.04 -16.23
CA THR A 4 -8.11 8.08 -15.91
C THR A 4 -7.59 6.65 -15.84
N SER A 5 -6.43 6.38 -16.45
CA SER A 5 -5.78 5.07 -16.37
C SER A 5 -4.94 5.01 -15.10
N THR A 6 -5.15 4.02 -14.23
CA THR A 6 -4.32 3.78 -13.04
C THR A 6 -3.06 2.98 -13.36
N ILE A 7 -3.00 2.40 -14.57
CA ILE A 7 -1.79 1.80 -15.15
C ILE A 7 -1.19 2.82 -16.12
N ALA A 8 0.05 3.23 -15.87
CA ALA A 8 0.77 4.13 -16.77
C ALA A 8 1.04 3.43 -18.11
N ARG A 9 0.68 4.11 -19.21
CA ARG A 9 0.78 3.54 -20.56
C ARG A 9 2.12 3.89 -21.21
N PRO A 10 2.60 3.09 -22.17
CA PRO A 10 3.77 3.44 -22.96
C PRO A 10 3.65 4.86 -23.55
N GLY A 11 4.68 5.69 -23.34
CA GLY A 11 4.73 7.08 -23.82
C GLY A 11 4.01 8.12 -22.94
N GLU A 12 3.30 7.70 -21.88
CA GLU A 12 2.75 8.58 -20.85
C GLU A 12 3.71 8.68 -19.65
N PRO A 13 3.61 9.71 -18.79
CA PRO A 13 4.39 9.78 -17.56
C PRO A 13 4.28 8.50 -16.72
N GLY A 14 5.44 7.96 -16.32
CA GLY A 14 5.56 6.70 -15.57
C GLY A 14 5.45 5.43 -16.43
N GLY A 15 5.17 5.54 -17.74
CA GLY A 15 5.01 4.39 -18.62
C GLY A 15 6.28 3.56 -18.83
N ASP A 16 7.44 4.20 -18.66
CA ASP A 16 8.79 3.63 -18.68
C ASP A 16 9.11 2.81 -17.42
N THR A 17 8.47 3.09 -16.29
CA THR A 17 8.67 2.35 -15.03
C THR A 17 8.19 0.90 -15.04
N TRP A 18 7.54 0.47 -16.12
CA TRP A 18 7.20 -0.95 -16.34
C TRP A 18 8.26 -1.69 -17.16
N GLY A 19 9.31 -1.00 -17.60
CA GLY A 19 10.30 -1.54 -18.53
C GLY A 19 9.65 -1.97 -19.85
N ASP A 20 10.13 -3.08 -20.40
CA ASP A 20 9.67 -3.65 -21.67
C ASP A 20 8.36 -4.44 -21.56
N LEU A 21 7.72 -4.47 -20.39
CA LEU A 21 6.50 -5.26 -20.18
C LEU A 21 5.37 -4.74 -21.11
N PRO A 22 4.84 -5.58 -22.03
CA PRO A 22 3.77 -5.19 -22.93
C PRO A 22 2.53 -4.72 -22.17
N LEU A 23 1.82 -3.72 -22.69
CA LEU A 23 0.65 -3.14 -22.04
C LEU A 23 -0.42 -4.19 -21.67
N THR A 24 -0.59 -5.24 -22.48
CA THR A 24 -1.56 -6.31 -22.22
C THR A 24 -1.26 -7.14 -20.95
N PHE A 25 -0.01 -7.13 -20.49
CA PHE A 25 0.45 -7.83 -19.29
C PHE A 25 0.65 -6.90 -18.09
N ARG A 26 0.47 -5.59 -18.26
CA ARG A 26 0.44 -4.65 -17.13
C ARG A 26 -0.93 -4.79 -16.44
N ALA A 27 -0.92 -5.14 -15.16
CA ALA A 27 -2.13 -5.40 -14.38
C ALA A 27 -1.96 -4.97 -12.92
N GLY A 28 -3.05 -4.99 -12.16
CA GLY A 28 -3.10 -4.44 -10.80
C GLY A 28 -3.51 -2.97 -10.82
N ALA A 29 -3.01 -2.18 -9.86
CA ALA A 29 -3.38 -0.78 -9.70
C ALA A 29 -4.91 -0.58 -9.59
N ASP A 30 -5.60 -1.58 -9.01
CA ASP A 30 -7.04 -1.57 -8.86
C ASP A 30 -7.41 -0.58 -7.75
N SER A 31 -8.43 0.25 -7.97
CA SER A 31 -8.93 1.20 -6.97
C SER A 31 -10.23 0.67 -6.37
N TRP A 32 -10.12 -0.32 -5.49
CA TRP A 32 -11.27 -1.07 -4.97
C TRP A 32 -11.84 -0.51 -3.65
N ILE A 33 -11.33 0.63 -3.20
CA ILE A 33 -11.82 1.40 -2.05
C ILE A 33 -12.30 2.77 -2.54
N PRO A 34 -13.35 3.37 -1.93
CA PRO A 34 -13.79 4.71 -2.28
C PRO A 34 -12.70 5.77 -2.07
N GLY A 35 -12.61 6.71 -3.00
CA GLY A 35 -11.75 7.88 -2.85
C GLY A 35 -12.27 8.90 -1.83
N SER A 36 -11.47 9.92 -1.59
CA SER A 36 -11.80 11.08 -0.75
C SER A 36 -11.84 12.36 -1.60
N TYR A 37 -12.44 13.42 -1.07
CA TYR A 37 -12.57 14.69 -1.78
C TYR A 37 -12.32 15.85 -0.82
N ASP A 38 -11.53 16.83 -1.26
CA ASP A 38 -11.32 18.09 -0.56
C ASP A 38 -11.86 19.25 -1.42
N PRO A 39 -12.91 19.96 -0.96
CA PRO A 39 -13.44 21.10 -1.69
C PRO A 39 -12.51 22.32 -1.73
N GLU A 40 -11.54 22.43 -0.81
CA GLU A 40 -10.64 23.59 -0.78
C GLU A 40 -9.53 23.50 -1.83
N THR A 41 -8.97 22.30 -2.04
CA THR A 41 -8.03 22.05 -3.14
C THR A 41 -8.76 21.72 -4.44
N ASN A 42 -10.06 21.40 -4.37
CA ASN A 42 -10.86 20.85 -5.47
C ASN A 42 -10.20 19.61 -6.10
N LEU A 43 -9.67 18.72 -5.26
CA LEU A 43 -9.04 17.46 -5.67
C LEU A 43 -9.79 16.27 -5.09
N THR A 44 -9.87 15.19 -5.87
CA THR A 44 -10.29 13.87 -5.39
C THR A 44 -9.09 12.94 -5.32
N TYR A 45 -8.98 12.19 -4.22
CA TYR A 45 -7.85 11.30 -3.94
C TYR A 45 -8.29 9.86 -4.09
N TRP A 46 -7.68 9.14 -5.02
CA TRP A 46 -7.97 7.73 -5.31
C TRP A 46 -6.70 6.92 -5.16
N SER A 47 -6.79 5.83 -4.41
CA SER A 47 -5.64 4.97 -4.17
C SER A 47 -5.69 3.73 -5.04
N THR A 48 -4.53 3.21 -5.39
CA THR A 48 -4.37 2.07 -6.27
C THR A 48 -3.65 0.96 -5.54
N SER A 49 -4.01 -0.27 -5.88
CA SER A 49 -3.43 -1.45 -5.27
C SER A 49 -2.07 -1.82 -5.92
N GLN A 50 -1.44 -2.86 -5.40
CA GLN A 50 -0.24 -3.52 -5.93
C GLN A 50 -0.33 -3.86 -7.42
N ALA A 51 0.83 -4.09 -8.03
CA ALA A 51 0.94 -4.61 -9.38
C ALA A 51 0.61 -6.12 -9.43
N LYS A 52 0.16 -6.59 -10.60
CA LYS A 52 -0.10 -8.01 -10.85
C LYS A 52 0.70 -8.51 -12.06
N PRO A 53 1.16 -9.79 -12.06
CA PRO A 53 1.28 -10.71 -10.92
C PRO A 53 2.02 -10.11 -9.71
N TRP A 54 1.70 -10.60 -8.50
CA TRP A 54 2.22 -10.01 -7.25
C TRP A 54 3.74 -9.96 -7.24
N ALA A 55 4.40 -11.10 -7.42
CA ALA A 55 5.86 -11.15 -7.36
C ALA A 55 6.52 -10.70 -8.67
N ARG A 56 7.57 -9.87 -8.55
CA ARG A 56 8.39 -9.39 -9.68
C ARG A 56 8.92 -10.53 -10.57
N VAL A 57 9.30 -11.66 -9.96
CA VAL A 57 9.77 -12.87 -10.68
C VAL A 57 8.76 -13.41 -11.70
N SER A 58 7.47 -13.23 -11.43
CA SER A 58 6.35 -13.60 -12.30
C SER A 58 5.87 -12.44 -13.17
N ARG A 59 5.96 -11.21 -12.65
CA ARG A 59 5.54 -10.00 -13.36
C ARG A 59 6.43 -9.64 -14.54
N LYS A 60 7.69 -10.12 -14.56
CA LYS A 60 8.69 -9.85 -15.61
C LYS A 60 9.07 -8.37 -15.73
N THR A 61 8.92 -7.63 -14.65
CA THR A 61 9.44 -6.26 -14.50
C THR A 61 9.86 -6.02 -13.05
N ASP A 62 11.00 -5.39 -12.88
CA ASP A 62 11.56 -4.91 -11.62
C ASP A 62 11.52 -3.38 -11.51
N GLY A 63 10.88 -2.69 -12.45
CA GLY A 63 10.63 -1.26 -12.33
C GLY A 63 9.52 -0.94 -11.34
N ASP A 64 9.31 0.35 -11.12
CA ASP A 64 8.37 0.87 -10.12
C ASP A 64 6.91 0.56 -10.45
N ALA A 65 6.60 0.22 -11.71
CA ALA A 65 5.27 -0.19 -12.15
C ALA A 65 4.17 0.83 -11.83
N LEU A 66 4.35 2.09 -12.24
CA LEU A 66 3.40 3.17 -11.94
C LEU A 66 2.02 2.98 -12.60
N TYR A 67 0.90 3.29 -11.96
CA TYR A 67 0.76 3.91 -10.64
C TYR A 67 0.26 2.88 -9.63
N THR A 68 0.96 1.76 -9.47
CA THR A 68 0.60 0.75 -8.45
C THR A 68 1.00 1.24 -7.05
N ASN A 69 0.30 0.80 -6.01
CA ASN A 69 0.52 1.24 -4.61
C ASN A 69 0.73 2.74 -4.47
N SER A 70 -0.18 3.49 -5.08
CA SER A 70 -0.10 4.95 -5.14
C SER A 70 -1.38 5.58 -4.62
N VAL A 71 -1.29 6.84 -4.25
CA VAL A 71 -2.43 7.74 -4.22
C VAL A 71 -2.33 8.70 -5.40
N LEU A 72 -3.45 8.88 -6.09
CA LEU A 72 -3.63 9.77 -7.24
C LEU A 72 -4.56 10.90 -6.82
N ALA A 73 -4.07 12.14 -6.90
CA ALA A 73 -4.93 13.32 -6.77
C ALA A 73 -5.38 13.77 -8.16
N LEU A 74 -6.69 13.75 -8.38
CA LEU A 74 -7.29 14.04 -9.68
C LEU A 74 -8.16 15.28 -9.60
N ASP A 75 -8.19 16.06 -10.68
CA ASP A 75 -9.22 17.08 -10.88
C ASP A 75 -10.58 16.38 -11.08
N PRO A 76 -11.61 16.68 -10.26
CA PRO A 76 -12.90 15.99 -10.32
C PRO A 76 -13.72 16.35 -11.58
N ALA A 77 -13.42 17.46 -12.26
CA ALA A 77 -14.10 17.88 -13.48
C ALA A 77 -13.48 17.24 -14.74
N THR A 78 -12.15 17.06 -14.77
CA THR A 78 -11.43 16.59 -15.97
C THR A 78 -10.88 15.17 -15.85
N GLY A 79 -10.63 14.68 -14.63
CA GLY A 79 -9.90 13.43 -14.38
C GLY A 79 -8.39 13.55 -14.55
N GLU A 80 -7.87 14.75 -14.79
CA GLU A 80 -6.43 14.98 -14.94
C GLU A 80 -5.69 14.75 -13.63
N LEU A 81 -4.52 14.12 -13.71
CA LEU A 81 -3.65 13.87 -12.57
C LEU A 81 -2.95 15.17 -12.16
N ALA A 82 -3.26 15.68 -10.97
CA ALA A 82 -2.59 16.83 -10.39
C ALA A 82 -1.24 16.42 -9.78
N TRP A 83 -1.24 15.35 -8.99
CA TRP A 83 -0.04 14.75 -8.41
C TRP A 83 -0.30 13.29 -8.04
N TYR A 84 0.76 12.53 -7.84
CA TYR A 84 0.71 11.20 -7.25
C TYR A 84 1.81 11.02 -6.21
N PHE A 85 1.62 10.07 -5.31
CA PHE A 85 2.68 9.56 -4.45
C PHE A 85 2.61 8.03 -4.48
N GLN A 86 3.73 7.38 -4.77
CA GLN A 86 3.84 5.92 -4.75
C GLN A 86 4.48 5.47 -3.44
N PHE A 87 3.76 4.69 -2.64
CA PHE A 87 4.20 4.26 -1.31
C PHE A 87 5.29 3.21 -1.38
N VAL A 88 5.14 2.23 -2.27
CA VAL A 88 6.09 1.11 -2.41
C VAL A 88 6.33 0.85 -3.89
N PRO A 89 7.39 1.44 -4.48
CA PRO A 89 7.76 1.22 -5.87
C PRO A 89 7.91 -0.26 -6.21
N GLY A 90 7.17 -0.71 -7.21
CA GLY A 90 7.13 -2.08 -7.71
C GLY A 90 6.91 -3.13 -6.61
N GLU A 91 5.97 -2.93 -5.70
CA GLU A 91 5.63 -3.88 -4.63
C GLU A 91 5.56 -5.36 -5.12
N THR A 92 5.99 -6.32 -4.29
CA THR A 92 6.21 -7.72 -4.71
C THR A 92 5.61 -8.82 -3.81
N HIS A 93 4.80 -8.47 -2.81
CA HIS A 93 4.25 -9.36 -1.77
C HIS A 93 2.73 -9.30 -1.62
N ASP A 94 2.00 -8.59 -2.48
CA ASP A 94 0.57 -8.36 -2.27
C ASP A 94 0.26 -7.45 -1.07
N LEU A 95 1.18 -6.56 -0.72
CA LEU A 95 1.02 -5.61 0.38
C LEU A 95 0.61 -4.24 -0.16
N ASP A 96 -0.67 -4.09 -0.46
CA ASP A 96 -1.22 -2.88 -1.03
C ASP A 96 -1.57 -1.75 -0.05
N ASP A 97 -1.46 -0.51 -0.52
CA ASP A 97 -1.75 0.74 0.21
C ASP A 97 -3.05 1.42 -0.27
N VAL A 98 -3.99 0.63 -0.80
CA VAL A 98 -5.21 1.11 -1.50
C VAL A 98 -6.32 1.64 -0.58
N PHE A 99 -6.20 1.49 0.74
CA PHE A 99 -7.28 1.79 1.70
C PHE A 99 -7.62 3.29 1.79
N GLU A 100 -8.50 3.71 2.71
CA GLU A 100 -8.96 5.09 2.74
C GLU A 100 -7.82 6.11 2.86
N SER A 101 -8.07 7.30 2.32
CA SER A 101 -7.24 8.48 2.53
C SER A 101 -7.94 9.38 3.55
N VAL A 102 -7.41 9.49 4.77
CA VAL A 102 -8.04 10.30 5.81
C VAL A 102 -7.52 11.73 5.70
N LEU A 103 -8.38 12.68 5.37
CA LEU A 103 -8.02 14.08 5.20
C LEU A 103 -8.15 14.80 6.55
N ILE A 104 -7.04 15.31 7.06
CA ILE A 104 -6.97 15.93 8.40
C ILE A 104 -6.24 17.27 8.29
N ASP A 105 -6.85 18.32 8.84
CA ASP A 105 -6.15 19.58 9.11
C ASP A 105 -5.51 19.51 10.49
N HIS A 106 -4.18 19.60 10.54
CA HIS A 106 -3.43 19.42 11.78
C HIS A 106 -2.15 20.25 11.78
N ARG A 107 -1.85 20.92 12.89
CA ARG A 107 -0.68 21.83 13.05
C ARG A 107 -0.52 22.84 11.91
N GLY A 108 -1.63 23.32 11.35
CA GLY A 108 -1.64 24.26 10.21
C GLY A 108 -1.29 23.63 8.86
N ARG A 109 -1.15 22.30 8.79
CA ARG A 109 -0.96 21.53 7.57
C ARG A 109 -2.26 20.89 7.13
N ARG A 110 -2.41 20.79 5.81
CA ARG A 110 -3.50 20.08 5.15
C ARG A 110 -3.02 18.68 4.80
N SER A 111 -3.22 17.73 5.71
CA SER A 111 -2.61 16.40 5.59
C SER A 111 -3.57 15.37 5.00
N LEU A 112 -3.00 14.41 4.29
CA LEU A 112 -3.62 13.14 3.91
C LEU A 112 -2.88 12.03 4.64
N PHE A 113 -3.60 11.30 5.47
CA PHE A 113 -3.09 10.13 6.17
C PHE A 113 -3.54 8.84 5.49
N LYS A 114 -2.65 7.87 5.43
CA LYS A 114 -2.90 6.56 4.83
C LYS A 114 -2.10 5.48 5.50
N MET A 115 -2.69 4.30 5.64
CA MET A 115 -1.98 3.12 6.08
C MET A 115 -2.43 1.94 5.23
N GLY A 116 -1.51 1.25 4.57
CA GLY A 116 -1.79 0.02 3.83
C GLY A 116 -1.54 -1.23 4.63
N LYS A 117 -1.45 -2.35 3.89
CA LYS A 117 -1.14 -3.66 4.45
C LYS A 117 0.19 -3.69 5.20
N HIS A 118 1.18 -2.89 4.84
CA HIS A 118 2.45 -2.83 5.57
C HIS A 118 2.31 -2.36 7.04
N GLY A 119 1.24 -1.67 7.41
CA GLY A 119 1.12 -1.09 8.76
C GLY A 119 1.98 0.15 8.98
N ILE A 120 2.35 0.84 7.88
CA ILE A 120 3.05 2.12 7.90
C ILE A 120 2.01 3.23 7.74
N LEU A 121 1.94 4.17 8.68
CA LEU A 121 1.13 5.38 8.55
C LEU A 121 1.92 6.45 7.80
N TRP A 122 1.51 6.71 6.56
CA TRP A 122 2.02 7.77 5.70
C TRP A 122 1.26 9.06 5.94
N GLU A 123 1.98 10.17 6.04
CA GLU A 123 1.44 11.53 5.99
C GLU A 123 1.99 12.25 4.75
N LEU A 124 1.07 12.79 3.94
CA LEU A 124 1.37 13.61 2.78
C LEU A 124 0.71 14.99 2.91
N ASP A 125 1.33 16.03 2.36
CA ASP A 125 0.64 17.29 2.08
C ASP A 125 -0.39 17.04 0.98
N ARG A 126 -1.69 17.18 1.29
CA ARG A 126 -2.75 16.79 0.35
C ARG A 126 -2.93 17.76 -0.83
N ALA A 127 -2.33 18.95 -0.77
CA ALA A 127 -2.40 19.88 -1.90
C ALA A 127 -1.32 19.55 -2.95
N THR A 128 -0.16 19.06 -2.52
CA THR A 128 1.03 18.91 -3.36
C THR A 128 1.50 17.47 -3.55
N GLY A 129 1.07 16.54 -2.69
CA GLY A 129 1.57 15.17 -2.63
C GLY A 129 2.93 15.04 -1.96
N ALA A 130 3.48 16.12 -1.40
CA ALA A 130 4.79 16.09 -0.77
C ALA A 130 4.78 15.20 0.48
N PHE A 131 5.80 14.35 0.61
CA PHE A 131 6.03 13.54 1.80
C PHE A 131 6.18 14.42 3.06
N VAL A 132 5.60 13.96 4.16
CA VAL A 132 5.69 14.63 5.46
C VAL A 132 6.32 13.72 6.50
N ALA A 133 5.74 12.54 6.69
CA ALA A 133 6.19 11.58 7.69
C ALA A 133 5.73 10.16 7.33
N ALA A 134 6.43 9.17 7.89
CA ALA A 134 6.04 7.77 7.88
C ALA A 134 6.26 7.17 9.27
N HIS A 135 5.24 6.51 9.81
CA HIS A 135 5.31 5.83 11.11
C HIS A 135 5.00 4.34 10.92
N ASP A 136 6.03 3.51 10.95
CA ASP A 136 5.89 2.05 10.92
C ASP A 136 5.47 1.53 12.30
N LEU A 137 4.39 0.74 12.37
CA LEU A 137 3.96 0.07 13.61
C LEU A 137 4.96 -1.00 14.10
N GLY A 138 5.91 -1.41 13.27
CA GLY A 138 6.98 -2.35 13.61
C GLY A 138 6.59 -3.82 13.47
N TYR A 139 5.43 -4.13 12.89
CA TYR A 139 4.96 -5.51 12.64
C TYR A 139 5.37 -6.06 11.27
N GLN A 140 5.96 -5.24 10.41
CA GLN A 140 6.43 -5.65 9.10
C GLN A 140 7.95 -5.83 9.08
N ASN A 141 8.43 -6.78 8.27
CA ASN A 141 9.87 -7.03 8.09
C ASN A 141 10.31 -7.06 6.63
N VAL A 142 9.49 -6.52 5.72
CA VAL A 142 9.69 -6.53 4.27
C VAL A 142 10.52 -5.33 3.81
N LEU A 143 10.29 -4.17 4.42
CA LEU A 143 10.80 -2.87 3.95
C LEU A 143 11.54 -2.10 5.05
N ASP A 144 12.46 -1.25 4.63
CA ASP A 144 12.96 -0.11 5.40
C ASP A 144 12.44 1.18 4.76
N VAL A 145 12.01 2.14 5.60
CA VAL A 145 11.53 3.46 5.18
C VAL A 145 12.45 4.52 5.75
N ASP A 146 12.98 5.40 4.90
CA ASP A 146 13.67 6.60 5.34
C ASP A 146 12.63 7.59 5.90
N PRO A 147 12.67 7.93 7.20
CA PRO A 147 11.67 8.79 7.82
C PRO A 147 11.76 10.26 7.39
N GLN A 148 12.84 10.67 6.72
CA GLN A 148 13.04 12.04 6.24
C GLN A 148 12.57 12.22 4.80
N THR A 149 12.79 11.22 3.95
CA THR A 149 12.50 11.31 2.52
C THR A 149 11.26 10.53 2.11
N GLY A 150 10.85 9.54 2.90
CA GLY A 150 9.83 8.56 2.54
C GLY A 150 10.32 7.51 1.54
N GLU A 151 11.63 7.47 1.26
CA GLU A 151 12.21 6.47 0.36
C GLU A 151 12.11 5.07 0.97
N VAL A 152 11.72 4.10 0.14
CA VAL A 152 11.47 2.72 0.56
C VAL A 152 12.48 1.79 -0.10
N THR A 153 13.07 0.91 0.70
CA THR A 153 13.97 -0.14 0.22
C THR A 153 13.54 -1.50 0.76
N TYR A 154 13.71 -2.56 -0.04
CA TYR A 154 13.49 -3.91 0.46
C TYR A 154 14.61 -4.31 1.42
N ARG A 155 14.22 -4.93 2.53
CA ARG A 155 15.20 -5.59 3.41
C ARG A 155 15.88 -6.76 2.70
N PRO A 156 17.10 -7.15 3.13
CA PRO A 156 17.81 -8.28 2.55
C PRO A 156 16.93 -9.53 2.47
N GLU A 157 17.00 -10.24 1.34
CA GLU A 157 16.27 -11.49 1.08
C GLU A 157 14.73 -11.35 0.99
N MET A 158 14.18 -10.15 1.17
CA MET A 158 12.74 -9.93 1.07
C MET A 158 12.26 -9.82 -0.36
N ILE A 159 13.11 -9.73 -1.38
CA ILE A 159 12.64 -9.85 -2.77
C ILE A 159 12.47 -11.33 -3.11
N PRO A 160 11.26 -11.81 -3.46
CA PRO A 160 11.02 -13.22 -3.71
C PRO A 160 11.86 -13.80 -4.85
N VAL A 161 12.45 -14.96 -4.60
CA VAL A 161 13.08 -15.81 -5.62
C VAL A 161 12.17 -17.01 -5.87
N ALA A 162 11.91 -17.32 -7.15
CA ALA A 162 10.99 -18.40 -7.50
C ALA A 162 11.41 -19.75 -6.88
N GLY A 163 10.47 -20.41 -6.20
CA GLY A 163 10.67 -21.70 -5.54
C GLY A 163 11.52 -21.65 -4.27
N VAL A 164 11.93 -20.47 -3.81
CA VAL A 164 12.62 -20.30 -2.53
C VAL A 164 11.61 -19.91 -1.46
N GLU A 165 11.68 -20.61 -0.33
CA GLU A 165 10.84 -20.30 0.83
C GLU A 165 11.27 -18.98 1.46
N LEU A 166 10.30 -18.13 1.73
CA LEU A 166 10.40 -16.83 2.35
C LEU A 166 9.50 -16.80 3.57
N ASP A 167 10.02 -16.25 4.66
CA ASP A 167 9.27 -15.96 5.88
C ASP A 167 9.19 -14.44 6.08
N PHE A 168 7.98 -13.90 6.04
CA PHE A 168 7.79 -12.45 6.15
C PHE A 168 6.51 -12.10 6.91
N CYS A 169 6.50 -10.87 7.40
CA CYS A 169 5.38 -10.24 8.07
C CYS A 169 5.11 -8.88 7.40
N PRO A 170 3.84 -8.51 7.16
CA PRO A 170 2.64 -9.31 7.44
C PRO A 170 2.37 -10.40 6.41
N ASP A 171 1.37 -11.25 6.66
CA ASP A 171 0.79 -12.06 5.58
C ASP A 171 0.01 -11.19 4.57
N PHE A 172 -0.62 -11.80 3.56
CA PHE A 172 -1.40 -11.08 2.55
C PHE A 172 -2.65 -10.36 3.10
N GLY A 173 -3.07 -10.68 4.32
CA GLY A 173 -4.04 -9.88 5.05
C GLY A 173 -3.50 -8.49 5.37
N GLY A 174 -2.17 -8.32 5.49
CA GLY A 174 -1.53 -7.11 5.98
C GLY A 174 -1.46 -7.05 7.51
N VAL A 175 -0.78 -6.06 8.08
CA VAL A 175 -0.98 -5.61 9.47
C VAL A 175 -2.35 -4.94 9.59
N ARG A 176 -2.85 -4.38 8.48
CA ARG A 176 -4.12 -3.66 8.37
C ARG A 176 -4.77 -4.06 7.03
N ASN A 177 -6.10 -4.13 6.99
CA ASN A 177 -6.86 -4.41 5.76
C ASN A 177 -7.96 -3.35 5.51
N TRP A 178 -8.93 -3.64 4.64
CA TRP A 178 -9.98 -2.75 4.13
C TRP A 178 -10.93 -2.14 5.16
N ARG A 179 -10.83 -2.52 6.44
CA ARG A 179 -11.66 -1.91 7.50
C ARG A 179 -11.15 -0.49 7.70
N ALA A 180 -12.05 0.48 7.57
CA ALA A 180 -11.69 1.89 7.63
C ALA A 180 -11.27 2.31 9.06
N SER A 181 -10.31 3.23 9.12
CA SER A 181 -9.92 3.90 10.36
C SER A 181 -10.90 5.02 10.72
N ALA A 182 -10.97 5.39 12.00
CA ALA A 182 -11.66 6.59 12.45
C ALA A 182 -10.64 7.59 13.02
N TYR A 183 -10.92 8.89 12.94
CA TYR A 183 -10.10 9.94 13.55
C TYR A 183 -10.92 10.69 14.60
N HIS A 184 -10.30 11.02 15.73
CA HIS A 184 -10.90 11.87 16.76
C HIS A 184 -10.05 13.13 17.00
N PRO A 185 -10.55 14.34 16.65
CA PRO A 185 -9.77 15.58 16.71
C PRO A 185 -9.25 15.96 18.10
N GLU A 186 -10.00 15.70 19.17
CA GLU A 186 -9.58 16.10 20.52
C GLU A 186 -8.43 15.23 21.06
N THR A 187 -8.36 13.97 20.63
CA THR A 187 -7.29 13.05 21.03
C THR A 187 -6.17 13.00 20.02
N GLN A 188 -6.34 13.64 18.85
CA GLN A 188 -5.40 13.66 17.73
C GLN A 188 -4.93 12.23 17.36
N ALA A 189 -5.86 11.27 17.39
CA ALA A 189 -5.55 9.87 17.22
C ALA A 189 -6.41 9.20 16.14
N LEU A 190 -5.77 8.30 15.39
CA LEU A 190 -6.43 7.35 14.50
C LEU A 190 -6.75 6.07 15.26
N TYR A 191 -7.96 5.57 15.07
CA TYR A 191 -8.47 4.33 15.65
C TYR A 191 -8.47 3.28 14.54
N ILE A 192 -7.53 2.34 14.60
CA ILE A 192 -7.17 1.48 13.48
C ILE A 192 -7.38 0.01 13.89
N PRO A 193 -8.22 -0.75 13.19
CA PRO A 193 -8.23 -2.21 13.34
C PRO A 193 -6.99 -2.80 12.65
N ILE A 194 -6.17 -3.50 13.42
CA ILE A 194 -4.96 -4.17 12.94
C ILE A 194 -5.05 -5.68 13.21
N HIS A 195 -4.37 -6.47 12.39
CA HIS A 195 -4.21 -7.91 12.55
C HIS A 195 -2.76 -8.33 12.26
N PRO A 196 -1.84 -8.14 13.22
CA PRO A 196 -0.43 -8.48 13.02
C PRO A 196 -0.24 -9.99 12.85
N THR A 197 0.04 -10.39 11.62
CA THR A 197 0.26 -11.78 11.20
C THR A 197 1.61 -11.92 10.49
N CYS A 198 2.02 -13.13 10.21
CA CYS A 198 3.17 -13.46 9.36
C CYS A 198 2.84 -14.70 8.54
N VAL A 199 3.61 -14.95 7.48
CA VAL A 199 3.46 -16.13 6.64
C VAL A 199 4.81 -16.70 6.23
N THR A 200 4.87 -18.03 6.12
CA THR A 200 5.98 -18.73 5.46
C THR A 200 5.45 -19.37 4.18
N GLY A 201 6.12 -19.16 3.06
CA GLY A 201 5.74 -19.77 1.79
C GLY A 201 6.72 -19.45 0.68
N MET A 202 6.38 -19.76 -0.56
CA MET A 202 7.23 -19.48 -1.70
C MET A 202 6.41 -18.94 -2.86
N PHE A 203 6.98 -17.99 -3.59
CA PHE A 203 6.43 -17.54 -4.85
C PHE A 203 6.92 -18.45 -5.98
N THR A 204 6.09 -18.67 -6.99
CA THR A 204 6.45 -19.42 -8.20
C THR A 204 6.32 -18.56 -9.42
N GLU A 205 7.15 -18.87 -10.41
CA GLU A 205 7.09 -18.22 -11.71
C GLU A 205 5.79 -18.58 -12.43
N LEU A 206 5.13 -17.55 -12.98
CA LEU A 206 3.93 -17.70 -13.79
C LEU A 206 4.25 -17.47 -15.26
N GLU A 207 3.68 -18.32 -16.11
CA GLU A 207 3.64 -18.09 -17.54
C GLU A 207 2.68 -16.92 -17.85
N GLN A 208 3.15 -15.98 -18.67
CA GLN A 208 2.35 -14.84 -19.12
C GLN A 208 1.45 -15.27 -20.28
N VAL A 209 0.18 -15.57 -19.95
CA VAL A 209 -0.87 -15.92 -20.90
C VAL A 209 -1.93 -14.82 -20.89
N GLU A 210 -2.31 -14.36 -22.09
CA GLU A 210 -3.36 -13.35 -22.23
C GLU A 210 -4.71 -13.89 -21.72
N GLY A 211 -5.45 -13.06 -20.97
CA GLY A 211 -6.73 -13.47 -20.38
C GLY A 211 -6.62 -14.41 -19.17
N ASN A 212 -5.41 -14.74 -18.73
CA ASN A 212 -5.22 -15.52 -17.51
C ASN A 212 -5.60 -14.71 -16.26
N ASP A 213 -6.19 -15.41 -15.30
CA ASP A 213 -6.56 -14.81 -14.02
C ASP A 213 -5.39 -14.88 -13.03
N TYR A 214 -4.60 -13.80 -12.99
CA TYR A 214 -3.48 -13.66 -12.06
C TYR A 214 -3.92 -13.36 -10.61
N TYR A 215 -5.23 -13.37 -10.32
CA TYR A 215 -5.74 -13.34 -8.94
C TYR A 215 -5.73 -14.73 -8.26
N ALA A 216 -5.69 -15.82 -9.01
CA ALA A 216 -6.10 -17.15 -8.53
C ALA A 216 -4.96 -18.02 -7.93
N ASP A 217 -4.19 -17.53 -6.97
CA ASP A 217 -3.20 -18.30 -6.16
C ASP A 217 -2.16 -19.12 -6.95
N ARG A 218 -2.01 -18.91 -8.26
CA ARG A 218 -1.15 -19.77 -9.09
C ARG A 218 0.34 -19.55 -8.89
N GLY A 219 0.69 -18.42 -8.27
CA GLY A 219 2.07 -17.94 -8.10
C GLY A 219 2.58 -18.00 -6.67
N TRP A 220 1.86 -18.64 -5.75
CA TRP A 220 2.20 -18.68 -4.33
C TRP A 220 1.74 -19.97 -3.65
N PHE A 221 2.59 -20.50 -2.78
CA PHE A 221 2.28 -21.63 -1.89
C PHE A 221 2.69 -21.28 -0.47
N SER A 222 1.78 -21.36 0.51
CA SER A 222 2.11 -21.10 1.93
C SER A 222 1.95 -22.32 2.82
N ARG A 223 2.63 -22.27 3.97
CA ARG A 223 2.42 -23.15 5.13
C ARG A 223 1.30 -22.65 6.06
N GLY A 224 0.57 -21.62 5.65
CA GLY A 224 -0.44 -20.93 6.46
C GLY A 224 0.10 -19.72 7.22
N SER A 225 -0.83 -18.86 7.64
CA SER A 225 -0.53 -17.67 8.43
C SER A 225 -0.36 -18.01 9.91
N ARG A 226 0.46 -17.20 10.60
CA ARG A 226 0.63 -17.24 12.06
C ARG A 226 0.47 -15.85 12.65
N VAL A 227 0.17 -15.79 13.94
CA VAL A 227 0.17 -14.52 14.70
C VAL A 227 1.60 -13.98 14.79
N HIS A 228 1.77 -12.67 14.62
CA HIS A 228 3.08 -12.02 14.76
C HIS A 228 3.60 -12.22 16.20
N PRO A 229 4.90 -12.51 16.42
CA PRO A 229 5.45 -12.74 17.76
C PRO A 229 5.14 -11.63 18.77
N ASP A 230 5.20 -10.37 18.34
CA ASP A 230 4.92 -9.20 19.19
C ASP A 230 3.41 -8.92 19.42
N SER A 231 2.54 -9.72 18.82
CA SER A 231 1.08 -9.64 18.97
C SER A 231 0.53 -10.50 20.11
N GLY A 232 1.38 -11.31 20.76
CA GLY A 232 0.98 -12.27 21.78
C GLY A 232 0.13 -13.39 21.18
N GLU A 233 -0.95 -13.78 21.86
CA GLU A 233 -1.87 -14.83 21.39
C GLU A 233 -3.01 -14.29 20.51
N HIS A 234 -3.08 -12.98 20.29
CA HIS A 234 -4.18 -12.32 19.59
C HIS A 234 -3.81 -12.02 18.14
N ALA A 235 -4.64 -12.47 17.22
CA ALA A 235 -4.49 -12.18 15.80
C ALA A 235 -5.04 -10.79 15.41
N GLY A 236 -5.74 -10.10 16.31
CA GLY A 236 -6.41 -8.83 16.01
C GLY A 236 -6.43 -7.86 17.19
N HIS A 237 -6.33 -6.57 16.88
CA HIS A 237 -6.41 -5.48 17.85
C HIS A 237 -7.14 -4.27 17.26
N LEU A 238 -7.82 -3.52 18.12
CA LEU A 238 -8.13 -2.12 17.86
C LEU A 238 -7.07 -1.28 18.57
N ILE A 239 -6.35 -0.44 17.82
CA ILE A 239 -5.38 0.51 18.39
C ILE A 239 -5.89 1.94 18.28
N ALA A 240 -5.47 2.80 19.21
CA ALA A 240 -5.41 4.24 18.98
C ALA A 240 -3.95 4.64 18.77
N MET A 241 -3.66 5.28 17.65
CA MET A 241 -2.35 5.74 17.24
C MET A 241 -2.36 7.27 17.18
N ASP A 242 -1.46 7.92 17.90
CA ASP A 242 -1.27 9.36 17.83
C ASP A 242 -0.70 9.74 16.45
N ILE A 243 -1.30 10.71 15.77
CA ILE A 243 -0.94 11.04 14.38
C ILE A 243 0.40 11.79 14.25
N ASP A 244 0.92 12.35 15.35
CA ASP A 244 2.15 13.15 15.35
C ASP A 244 3.40 12.32 15.58
N SER A 245 3.31 11.42 16.56
CA SER A 245 4.41 10.56 16.99
C SER A 245 4.37 9.20 16.31
N GLY A 246 3.19 8.77 15.87
CA GLY A 246 2.93 7.40 15.44
C GLY A 246 2.90 6.39 16.59
N GLU A 247 2.92 6.84 17.84
CA GLU A 247 2.87 5.94 18.99
C GLU A 247 1.47 5.36 19.19
N ILE A 248 1.40 4.07 19.54
CA ILE A 248 0.17 3.44 20.00
C ILE A 248 -0.13 3.94 21.42
N VAL A 249 -1.14 4.79 21.55
CA VAL A 249 -1.62 5.35 22.83
C VAL A 249 -2.27 4.27 23.68
N TRP A 250 -3.07 3.41 23.05
CA TRP A 250 -3.64 2.23 23.69
C TRP A 250 -3.98 1.15 22.67
N ARG A 251 -4.11 -0.08 23.15
CA ARG A 251 -4.47 -1.27 22.37
C ARG A 251 -5.56 -2.07 23.09
N HIS A 252 -6.58 -2.48 22.35
CA HIS A 252 -7.57 -3.45 22.78
C HIS A 252 -7.48 -4.71 21.92
N SER A 253 -7.03 -5.81 22.52
CA SER A 253 -6.90 -7.10 21.84
C SER A 253 -8.25 -7.79 21.72
N THR A 254 -8.56 -8.29 20.53
CA THR A 254 -9.78 -9.06 20.29
C THR A 254 -9.52 -10.54 20.61
N ALA A 255 -10.50 -11.21 21.22
CA ALA A 255 -10.45 -12.63 21.54
C ALA A 255 -10.32 -13.51 20.27
#